data_AF-A0A434PNL3-F1
#
_entry.id   AF-A0A434PNL3-F1
#
_cell.length_a   1.000
_cell.length_b   1.000
_cell.length_c   1.000
_cell.angle_alpha   90.00
_cell.angle_beta   90.00
_cell.angle_gamma   90.00
#
_symmetry.space_group_name_H-M   'P 1'
#
loop_
_entity.id
_entity.type
_entity.pdbx_description
1 polymer ?
#
loop_
_entity_poly.entity_id
_entity_poly.type
_entity_poly.pdbx_seq_one_letter_code
_entity_poly.pdbx_strand_id
1 'polypeptide(L)' 'AGQTVGIKQVEDHIWLVSFVDYDLGYFDDETCRLEPLQNPFGQKCYPCLRYKP' A
#
# COMPACT_ATOMS: atom_id res chain seq x y z
N ALA A 1 10.38 -10.08 4.07
CA ALA A 1 10.86 -8.69 4.11
C ALA A 1 11.85 -8.51 2.95
N GLY A 2 11.86 -7.38 2.24
CA GLY A 2 12.76 -7.18 1.08
C GLY A 2 12.03 -6.84 -0.22
N GLN A 3 10.94 -6.09 -0.14
CA GLN A 3 10.12 -5.70 -1.27
C GLN A 3 10.09 -4.16 -1.27
N THR A 4 10.45 -3.53 -2.39
CA THR A 4 10.57 -2.07 -2.50
C THR A 4 9.18 -1.44 -2.45
N VAL A 5 8.97 -0.57 -1.48
CA VAL A 5 7.75 0.25 -1.36
C VAL A 5 8.09 1.65 -1.87
N GLY A 6 7.27 2.16 -2.79
CA GLY A 6 7.32 3.54 -3.23
C GLY A 6 6.54 4.42 -2.25
N ILE A 7 7.15 5.51 -1.81
CA ILE A 7 6.48 6.56 -1.04
C ILE A 7 6.65 7.86 -1.80
N LYS A 8 5.53 8.53 -2.10
CA LYS A 8 5.53 9.81 -2.82
C LYS A 8 4.60 10.78 -2.13
N GLN A 9 5.11 11.95 -1.76
CA GLN A 9 4.27 13.03 -1.30
C GLN A 9 3.45 13.58 -2.47
N VAL A 10 2.13 13.62 -2.32
CA VAL A 10 1.19 14.09 -3.36
C VAL A 10 0.52 15.40 -2.99
N GLU A 11 0.39 15.68 -1.70
CA GLU A 11 -0.10 16.93 -1.14
C GLU A 11 0.63 17.20 0.19
N ASP A 12 0.45 18.38 0.77
CA ASP A 12 0.95 18.68 2.11
C ASP A 12 0.41 17.62 3.07
N HIS A 13 1.31 16.95 3.78
CA HIS A 13 1.00 15.90 4.75
C HIS A 13 0.31 14.62 4.21
N ILE A 14 0.04 14.54 2.90
CA ILE A 14 -0.55 13.36 2.25
C ILE A 14 0.47 12.65 1.37
N TRP A 15 0.61 11.35 1.62
CA TRP A 15 1.61 10.48 1.02
C TRP A 15 0.95 9.31 0.30
N LEU A 16 1.19 9.17 -1.00
CA LEU A 16 0.82 7.98 -1.74
C LEU A 16 1.82 6.86 -1.44
N VAL A 17 1.29 5.72 -1.02
CA VAL A 17 2.06 4.50 -0.80
C VAL A 17 1.78 3.54 -1.95
N SER A 18 2.83 3.13 -2.65
CA SER A 18 2.75 2.22 -3.79
C SER A 18 3.65 1.00 -3.58
N PHE A 19 3.23 -0.15 -4.09
CA PHE A 19 3.97 -1.39 -4.04
C PHE A 19 4.02 -2.03 -5.43
N VAL A 20 5.23 -2.18 -5.98
CA VAL A 20 5.45 -2.53 -7.39
C VAL A 20 4.73 -1.52 -8.29
N ASP A 21 3.71 -1.96 -9.03
CA ASP A 21 2.91 -1.14 -9.95
C ASP A 21 1.51 -0.83 -9.38
N TYR A 22 1.30 -1.04 -8.07
CA TYR A 22 0.01 -0.90 -7.43
C TYR A 22 0.04 0.18 -6.34
N ASP A 23 -0.91 1.10 -6.41
CA ASP A 23 -1.14 2.06 -5.34
C ASP A 23 -1.95 1.40 -4.21
N LEU A 24 -1.40 1.43 -3.00
CA LEU A 24 -1.99 0.82 -1.82
C LEU A 24 -2.98 1.77 -1.12
N GLY A 25 -2.66 3.06 -1.07
CA GLY A 25 -3.44 4.02 -0.31
C GLY A 25 -2.73 5.33 -0.08
N TYR A 26 -3.45 6.24 0.56
CA TYR A 26 -2.94 7.51 1.04
C TYR A 26 -2.67 7.44 2.53
N PHE A 27 -1.47 7.81 2.93
CA PHE A 27 -1.10 8.01 4.32
C PHE A 27 -1.15 9.51 4.64
N ASP A 28 -1.89 9.86 5.68
CA ASP A 28 -1.99 11.18 6.25
C ASP A 28 -1.10 11.23 7.50
N ASP A 29 -0.06 12.07 7.46
CA ASP A 29 0.92 12.17 8.56
C ASP A 29 0.44 13.02 9.74
N GLU A 30 -0.56 13.89 9.55
CA GLU A 30 -1.14 14.69 10.63
C GLU A 30 -2.07 13.84 11.48
N THR A 31 -2.88 12.99 10.82
CA THR A 31 -3.84 12.11 11.50
C THR A 31 -3.29 10.70 11.78
N CYS A 32 -2.07 10.41 11.32
CA CYS A 32 -1.45 9.07 11.39
C CYS A 32 -2.37 7.97 10.83
N ARG A 33 -3.10 8.26 9.76
CA ARG A 33 -4.15 7.39 9.19
C ARG A 33 -3.79 6.94 7.79
N LEU A 34 -4.15 5.70 7.45
CA LEU A 34 -4.01 5.15 6.11
C LEU A 34 -5.40 4.92 5.50
N GLU A 35 -5.68 5.61 4.40
CA GLU A 35 -6.88 5.40 3.59
C GLU A 35 -6.55 4.44 2.45
N PRO A 36 -7.06 3.19 2.48
CA PRO A 36 -6.77 2.21 1.46
C PRO A 36 -7.49 2.57 0.16
N LEU A 37 -6.77 2.39 -0.96
CA LEU A 37 -7.39 2.40 -2.27
C LEU A 37 -8.13 1.09 -2.54
N GLN A 38 -8.94 1.07 -3.60
CA GLN A 38 -9.64 -0.15 -4.00
C GLN A 38 -8.63 -1.27 -4.25
N ASN A 39 -8.76 -2.37 -3.48
CA ASN A 39 -7.85 -3.49 -3.58
C ASN A 39 -7.82 -4.05 -5.02
N PRO A 40 -6.71 -3.91 -5.76
CA PRO A 40 -6.62 -4.35 -7.14
C PRO A 40 -6.58 -5.87 -7.27
N PHE A 41 -6.30 -6.59 -6.18
CA PHE A 41 -6.27 -8.06 -6.11
C PHE A 41 -7.64 -8.68 -5.77
N GLY A 42 -8.65 -7.85 -5.47
CA GLY A 42 -9.99 -8.28 -5.12
C GLY A 42 -10.06 -9.11 -3.83
N GLN A 43 -11.19 -9.80 -3.63
CA GLN A 43 -11.50 -10.59 -2.42
C GLN A 43 -10.70 -11.90 -2.31
N LYS A 44 -9.69 -12.12 -3.17
CA LYS A 44 -8.85 -13.32 -3.09
C LYS A 44 -7.91 -13.19 -1.90
N CYS A 45 -8.33 -13.85 -0.83
CA CYS A 45 -7.59 -14.01 0.42
C CYS A 45 -6.16 -14.50 0.13
N TYR A 46 -5.18 -13.93 0.84
CA TYR A 46 -3.74 -14.20 0.72
C TYR A 46 -3.17 -15.43 1.47
N PRO A 47 -3.91 -16.48 1.91
CA PRO A 47 -3.26 -17.73 2.35
C PRO A 47 -2.34 -18.32 1.28
N CYS A 48 -2.43 -17.87 0.02
CA CYS A 48 -1.58 -18.27 -1.10
C CYS A 48 -0.26 -17.49 -1.23
N LEU A 49 -0.04 -16.39 -0.50
CA LEU A 49 1.32 -15.80 -0.34
C LEU A 49 2.16 -16.57 0.69
N ARG A 50 1.58 -17.63 1.28
CA ARG A 50 2.27 -18.54 2.19
C ARG A 50 3.34 -19.31 1.43
N TYR A 51 4.58 -18.92 1.68
CA TYR A 51 5.75 -19.79 1.79
C TYR A 51 5.92 -20.77 0.61
N LYS A 52 6.72 -20.39 -0.38
CA LYS A 52 7.34 -21.39 -1.25
C LYS A 52 8.55 -21.98 -0.49
N PRO A 53 8.63 -23.31 -0.29
CA PRO A 53 9.82 -23.97 0.24
C PRO A 53 11.02 -23.84 -0.70
#